data_AF-A0AAE1C506-F1
#
_entry.id   AF-A0AAE1C506-F1
#
_cell.length_a   1.000
_cell.length_b   1.000
_cell.length_c   1.000
_cell.angle_alpha   90.00
_cell.angle_beta   90.00
_cell.angle_gamma   90.00
#
_symmetry.space_group_name_H-M   'P 1'
#
loop_
_entity.id
_entity.type
_entity.pdbx_description
1 polymer ?
#
loop_
_entity_poly.entity_id
_entity_poly.type
_entity_poly.pdbx_seq_one_letter_code
_entity_poly.pdbx_strand_id
1 'polypeptide(L)'
;MEDGRSDRDAREQAAARAPPPPPEPRAEENVQDAQCPLTEKSDEALELESSDWDITSLSGLGALRMLVNALQTLADAMGDVPPTPPVSRPVTPRQDDDILRRASSPETTCAMIIGSPEAHPHEPITVTVGADAEDTTVQRIAIARRFFSKTVPQFTLSDYLLRLHHFCPHSAGVYLAAAAYCHRLCVADIMVPSTSRTVHRLALASIRVAAKAIEDNKWTQERYSKVGGVSRVQLMNLEVSLCFLLDFELGVNDRMREGKA
;
A
#
# COMPACT_ATOMS: atom_id res chain seq x y z
N MET A 1 6.11 -72.42 40.57
CA MET A 1 5.71 -72.91 39.24
C MET A 1 4.26 -72.49 39.06
N GLU A 2 3.97 -71.19 38.87
CA GLU A 2 4.18 -70.37 37.64
C GLU A 2 3.59 -71.08 36.41
N ASP A 3 2.84 -70.48 35.49
CA ASP A 3 2.37 -69.11 35.24
C ASP A 3 1.31 -69.20 34.13
N GLY A 4 0.50 -68.15 33.91
CA GLY A 4 -0.33 -68.11 32.70
C GLY A 4 -1.45 -67.08 32.60
N ARG A 5 -1.44 -65.98 33.37
CA ARG A 5 -2.35 -64.83 33.16
C ARG A 5 -1.57 -63.53 33.10
N SER A 6 -0.98 -63.23 31.95
CA SER A 6 -0.45 -61.90 31.66
C SER A 6 -0.27 -61.73 30.16
N ASP A 7 -1.36 -61.45 29.43
CA ASP A 7 -1.20 -60.90 28.07
C ASP A 7 -2.42 -60.16 27.50
N ARG A 8 -3.55 -60.09 28.22
CA ARG A 8 -4.73 -59.32 27.76
C ARG A 8 -4.76 -57.87 28.25
N ASP A 9 -4.17 -57.57 29.41
CA ASP A 9 -4.21 -56.20 29.96
C ASP A 9 -3.18 -55.24 29.34
N ALA A 10 -2.20 -55.74 28.59
CA ALA A 10 -1.17 -54.90 27.97
C ALA A 10 -1.62 -54.22 26.67
N ARG A 11 -2.66 -54.73 25.99
CA ARG A 11 -3.17 -54.12 24.74
C ARG A 11 -4.26 -53.07 24.97
N GLU A 12 -4.91 -53.07 26.13
CA GLU A 12 -6.02 -52.14 26.41
C GLU A 12 -5.56 -50.85 27.09
N GLN A 13 -4.34 -50.81 27.65
CA GLN A 13 -3.79 -49.59 28.28
C GLN A 13 -2.91 -48.73 27.36
N ALA A 14 -2.58 -49.20 26.14
CA ALA A 14 -1.79 -48.42 25.17
C ALA A 14 -2.61 -47.44 24.32
N ALA A 15 -3.95 -47.44 24.44
CA ALA A 15 -4.84 -46.58 23.64
C ALA A 15 -5.19 -45.24 24.31
N ALA A 16 -4.67 -44.94 25.50
CA ALA A 16 -5.20 -43.88 26.37
C ALA A 16 -4.34 -42.62 26.49
N ARG A 17 -3.44 -42.29 25.55
CA ARG A 17 -2.62 -41.05 25.64
C ARG A 17 -2.07 -40.52 24.31
N ALA A 18 -2.91 -40.40 23.29
CA ALA A 18 -2.59 -39.50 22.18
C ALA A 18 -2.95 -38.05 22.59
N PRO A 19 -2.06 -37.05 22.40
CA PRO A 19 -2.43 -35.66 22.63
C PRO A 19 -3.55 -35.23 21.68
N PRO A 20 -4.43 -34.31 22.08
CA PRO A 20 -5.47 -33.81 21.18
C PRO A 20 -4.82 -33.19 19.93
N PRO A 21 -5.45 -33.31 18.75
CA PRO A 21 -4.96 -32.67 17.54
C PRO A 21 -4.86 -31.15 17.76
N PRO A 22 -3.88 -30.47 17.12
CA PRO A 22 -3.76 -29.02 17.21
C PRO A 22 -5.07 -28.38 16.71
N PRO A 23 -5.55 -27.32 17.39
CA PRO A 23 -6.80 -26.67 17.00
C PRO A 23 -6.69 -26.15 15.56
N GLU A 24 -7.59 -26.61 14.69
CA GLU A 24 -7.66 -26.13 13.31
C GLU A 24 -8.05 -24.64 13.31
N PRO A 25 -7.22 -23.73 12.76
CA PRO A 25 -7.45 -22.29 12.89
C PRO A 25 -8.60 -21.75 12.00
N ARG A 26 -9.51 -22.60 11.50
CA ARG A 26 -10.52 -22.20 10.49
C ARG A 26 -11.92 -22.81 10.62
N ALA A 27 -12.24 -23.56 11.68
CA ALA A 27 -13.55 -24.20 11.80
C ALA A 27 -14.65 -23.32 12.45
N GLU A 28 -14.32 -22.13 12.95
CA GLU A 28 -15.30 -21.18 13.52
C GLU A 28 -15.26 -19.87 12.71
N GLU A 29 -15.75 -19.88 11.48
CA GLU A 29 -16.28 -18.66 10.84
C GLU A 29 -17.66 -18.35 11.44
N ASN A 30 -17.71 -18.13 12.75
CA ASN A 30 -18.78 -17.38 13.35
C ASN A 30 -18.30 -15.94 13.39
N VAL A 31 -18.82 -15.12 12.46
CA VAL A 31 -18.62 -13.66 12.46
C VAL A 31 -19.39 -13.11 13.66
N GLN A 32 -18.85 -13.32 14.85
CA GLN A 32 -19.27 -12.59 16.03
C GLN A 32 -18.46 -11.31 16.01
N ASP A 33 -19.11 -10.26 15.51
CA ASP A 33 -18.70 -8.88 15.71
C ASP A 33 -18.32 -8.72 17.19
N ALA A 34 -17.03 -8.62 17.48
CA ALA A 34 -16.53 -8.22 18.78
C ALA A 34 -16.95 -6.75 19.00
N GLN A 35 -18.19 -6.55 19.42
CA GLN A 35 -18.72 -5.25 19.81
C GLN A 35 -17.95 -4.82 21.07
N CYS A 36 -16.94 -4.00 20.86
CA CYS A 36 -16.36 -3.17 21.91
C CYS A 36 -17.47 -2.28 22.49
N PRO A 37 -17.43 -1.93 23.79
CA PRO A 37 -18.49 -1.15 24.44
C PRO A 37 -18.77 0.13 23.63
N LEU A 38 -20.01 0.25 23.15
CA LEU A 38 -20.49 1.33 22.29
C LEU A 38 -20.50 2.65 23.06
N THR A 39 -19.39 3.39 22.99
CA THR A 39 -19.48 4.85 22.96
C THR A 39 -20.00 5.19 21.56
N GLU A 40 -21.15 5.85 21.44
CA GLU A 40 -21.71 6.23 20.14
C GLU A 40 -20.72 7.18 19.44
N LYS A 41 -19.89 6.61 18.56
CA LYS A 41 -18.95 7.40 17.77
C LYS A 41 -19.72 8.14 16.70
N SER A 42 -19.49 9.45 16.57
CA SER A 42 -20.20 10.26 15.60
C SER A 42 -19.69 9.99 14.19
N ASP A 43 -20.61 9.79 13.25
CA ASP A 43 -20.31 9.71 11.82
C ASP A 43 -20.20 11.09 11.15
N GLU A 44 -20.51 12.15 11.88
CA GLU A 44 -20.38 13.52 11.43
C GLU A 44 -18.90 13.92 11.38
N ALA A 45 -18.53 14.68 10.34
CA ALA A 45 -17.18 15.18 10.21
C ALA A 45 -16.90 16.17 11.35
N LEU A 46 -15.76 16.05 12.01
CA LEU A 46 -15.40 16.99 13.07
C LEU A 46 -15.16 18.38 12.48
N GLU A 47 -15.80 19.39 13.07
CA GLU A 47 -15.56 20.80 12.74
C GLU A 47 -14.17 21.22 13.21
N LEU A 48 -13.39 21.85 12.32
CA LEU A 48 -11.97 22.11 12.57
C LEU A 48 -11.65 23.29 13.52
N GLU A 49 -12.66 23.83 14.21
CA GLU A 49 -12.57 25.12 14.90
C GLU A 49 -12.28 25.03 16.41
N SER A 50 -12.42 23.86 17.04
CA SER A 50 -12.12 23.69 18.47
C SER A 50 -10.65 23.27 18.69
N SER A 51 -10.06 23.70 19.82
CA SER A 51 -8.70 23.30 20.21
C SER A 51 -8.62 21.91 20.84
N ASP A 52 -9.75 21.37 21.32
CA ASP A 52 -9.84 20.06 21.96
C ASP A 52 -10.43 19.03 20.98
N TRP A 53 -9.52 18.30 20.32
CA TRP A 53 -9.86 17.24 19.37
C TRP A 53 -9.91 15.90 20.07
N ASP A 54 -11.12 15.42 20.39
CA ASP A 54 -11.25 14.06 20.87
C ASP A 54 -11.27 13.06 19.71
N ILE A 55 -10.07 12.70 19.24
CA ILE A 55 -9.83 11.70 18.19
C ILE A 55 -10.46 10.35 18.56
N THR A 56 -10.65 10.06 19.86
CA THR A 56 -11.20 8.76 20.32
C THR A 56 -12.69 8.62 20.03
N SER A 57 -13.40 9.75 19.96
CA SER A 57 -14.84 9.84 19.63
C SER A 57 -15.13 9.67 18.13
N LEU A 58 -14.14 9.86 17.26
CA LEU A 58 -14.32 9.84 15.81
C LEU A 58 -14.59 8.43 15.29
N SER A 59 -15.67 8.27 14.52
CA SER A 59 -15.96 7.01 13.83
C SER A 59 -15.06 6.84 12.60
N GLY A 60 -14.87 5.59 12.15
CA GLY A 60 -14.14 5.31 10.90
C GLY A 60 -14.83 5.95 9.69
N LEU A 61 -16.16 6.00 9.68
CA LEU A 61 -16.94 6.62 8.62
C LEU A 61 -16.82 8.16 8.64
N GLY A 62 -16.81 8.77 9.83
CA GLY A 62 -16.57 10.21 9.98
C GLY A 62 -15.19 10.61 9.45
N ALA A 63 -14.14 9.87 9.82
CA ALA A 63 -12.79 10.09 9.32
C ALA A 63 -12.67 9.89 7.79
N LEU A 64 -13.39 8.91 7.24
CA LEU A 64 -13.48 8.70 5.79
C LEU A 64 -14.11 9.90 5.08
N ARG A 65 -15.20 10.46 5.62
CA ARG A 65 -15.85 11.65 5.06
C ARG A 65 -14.94 12.87 5.08
N MET A 66 -14.16 13.04 6.16
CA MET A 66 -13.12 14.08 6.21
C MET A 66 -12.08 13.90 5.11
N LEU A 67 -11.58 12.67 4.90
CA LEU A 67 -10.64 12.35 3.82
C LEU A 67 -11.22 12.63 2.44
N VAL A 68 -12.47 12.21 2.19
CA VAL A 68 -13.18 12.48 0.93
C VAL A 68 -13.24 13.98 0.68
N ASN A 69 -13.72 14.75 1.66
CA ASN A 69 -13.87 16.20 1.52
C ASN A 69 -12.54 16.87 1.22
N ALA A 70 -11.48 16.56 1.98
CA ALA A 70 -10.14 17.13 1.78
C ALA A 70 -9.61 16.86 0.36
N LEU A 71 -9.72 15.62 -0.12
CA LEU A 71 -9.25 15.24 -1.45
C LEU A 71 -10.10 15.82 -2.57
N GLN A 72 -11.42 15.90 -2.38
CA GLN A 72 -12.35 16.50 -3.34
C GLN A 72 -12.07 18.00 -3.49
N THR A 73 -11.93 18.73 -2.38
CA THR A 73 -11.57 20.15 -2.38
C THR A 73 -10.23 20.41 -3.07
N LEU A 74 -9.22 19.55 -2.82
CA LEU A 74 -7.94 19.64 -3.52
C LEU A 74 -8.09 19.38 -5.02
N ALA A 75 -8.87 18.37 -5.41
CA ALA A 75 -9.08 18.05 -6.82
C ALA A 75 -9.83 19.16 -7.57
N ASP A 76 -10.84 19.76 -6.93
CA ASP A 76 -11.62 20.86 -7.50
C ASP A 76 -10.77 22.14 -7.63
N ALA A 77 -9.89 22.40 -6.65
CA ALA A 77 -8.97 23.54 -6.68
C ALA A 77 -7.88 23.41 -7.76
N MET A 78 -7.38 22.20 -8.01
CA MET A 78 -6.33 21.95 -9.02
C MET A 78 -6.88 21.86 -10.44
N GLY A 79 -8.14 21.44 -10.62
CA GLY A 79 -8.76 21.27 -11.94
C GLY A 79 -8.19 20.10 -12.76
N ASP A 80 -8.66 19.96 -14.01
CA ASP A 80 -8.11 18.98 -14.97
C ASP A 80 -6.83 19.57 -15.58
N VAL A 81 -5.74 19.62 -14.82
CA VAL A 81 -4.43 19.97 -15.36
C VAL A 81 -4.08 18.89 -16.39
N PRO A 82 -3.99 19.22 -17.70
CA PRO A 82 -3.57 18.23 -18.67
C PRO A 82 -2.19 17.72 -18.24
N PRO A 83 -1.90 16.41 -18.30
CA PRO A 83 -0.56 15.92 -18.01
C PRO A 83 0.41 16.75 -18.86
N THR A 84 1.29 17.51 -18.19
CA THR A 84 2.26 18.42 -18.81
C THR A 84 3.06 17.71 -19.92
N PRO A 85 3.57 18.47 -20.91
CA PRO A 85 3.72 18.07 -22.30
C PRO A 85 4.58 16.80 -22.48
N PRO A 86 4.45 16.10 -23.62
CA PRO A 86 5.26 14.93 -23.89
C PRO A 86 6.74 15.27 -23.70
N VAL A 87 7.46 14.43 -22.96
CA VAL A 87 8.93 14.40 -23.02
C VAL A 87 9.26 14.30 -24.50
N SER A 88 9.85 15.36 -25.06
CA SER A 88 10.41 15.34 -26.40
C SER A 88 11.42 14.22 -26.42
N ARG A 89 11.03 13.07 -26.96
CA ARG A 89 11.96 12.01 -27.30
C ARG A 89 12.95 12.67 -28.26
N PRO A 90 14.27 12.63 -28.01
CA PRO A 90 15.21 12.98 -29.05
C PRO A 90 14.89 12.07 -30.24
N VAL A 91 14.47 12.69 -31.35
CA VAL A 91 14.29 12.00 -32.61
C VAL A 91 15.65 11.41 -32.95
N THR A 92 15.73 10.09 -33.03
CA THR A 92 16.91 9.41 -33.58
C THR A 92 17.13 9.95 -35.00
N PRO A 93 18.31 10.49 -35.33
CA PRO A 93 18.62 10.86 -36.70
C PRO A 93 18.51 9.62 -37.56
N ARG A 94 17.66 9.68 -38.59
CA ARG A 94 17.65 8.70 -39.67
C ARG A 94 18.93 8.92 -40.48
N GLN A 95 19.93 8.08 -40.27
CA GLN A 95 20.96 7.82 -41.28
C GLN A 95 20.52 6.57 -42.04
N ASP A 96 20.15 6.78 -43.31
CA ASP A 96 20.22 5.75 -44.33
C ASP A 96 21.69 5.37 -44.48
N ASP A 97 22.04 4.15 -44.06
CA ASP A 97 23.23 3.47 -44.56
C ASP A 97 22.97 1.96 -44.59
N ASP A 98 23.08 1.42 -45.81
CA ASP A 98 23.07 0.01 -46.15
C ASP A 98 24.10 -0.77 -45.32
N ILE A 99 23.66 -1.48 -44.27
CA ILE A 99 24.46 -2.53 -43.63
C ILE A 99 23.60 -3.77 -43.39
N LEU A 100 24.07 -4.84 -44.01
CA LEU A 100 23.54 -6.21 -44.04
C LEU A 100 22.96 -6.68 -42.71
N ARG A 101 21.72 -7.20 -42.79
CA ARG A 101 21.05 -7.99 -41.75
C ARG A 101 21.96 -9.10 -41.25
N ARG A 102 22.55 -8.93 -40.06
CA ARG A 102 23.16 -10.02 -39.29
C ARG A 102 22.15 -10.50 -38.26
N ALA A 103 21.44 -11.58 -38.60
CA ALA A 103 20.81 -12.41 -37.58
C ALA A 103 21.92 -12.99 -36.70
N SER A 104 21.90 -12.69 -35.40
CA SER A 104 22.72 -13.42 -34.43
C SER A 104 21.79 -14.20 -33.50
N SER A 105 21.87 -15.51 -33.70
CA SER A 105 21.49 -16.56 -32.75
C SER A 105 22.29 -16.39 -31.44
N PRO A 106 21.79 -16.87 -30.29
CA PRO A 106 22.43 -16.65 -28.99
C PRO A 106 23.50 -17.73 -28.75
N GLU A 107 24.75 -17.43 -29.06
CA GLU A 107 25.88 -18.22 -28.57
C GLU A 107 27.03 -17.28 -28.21
N THR A 108 26.98 -16.67 -27.03
CA THR A 108 28.19 -16.24 -26.29
C THR A 108 27.83 -16.17 -24.82
N THR A 109 28.37 -17.13 -24.08
CA THR A 109 28.40 -17.21 -22.63
C THR A 109 29.12 -15.97 -22.08
N CYS A 110 28.39 -14.92 -21.72
CA CYS A 110 28.89 -13.96 -20.73
C CYS A 110 28.82 -14.67 -19.37
N ALA A 111 29.92 -15.33 -19.01
CA ALA A 111 30.11 -15.80 -17.65
C ALA A 111 30.08 -14.57 -16.73
N MET A 112 28.97 -14.38 -16.02
CA MET A 112 29.00 -13.54 -14.82
C MET A 112 29.92 -14.26 -13.84
N ILE A 113 31.13 -13.74 -13.64
CA ILE A 113 32.01 -14.18 -12.56
C ILE A 113 31.33 -13.69 -11.27
N ILE A 114 30.46 -14.53 -10.72
CA ILE A 114 29.95 -14.37 -9.37
C ILE A 114 31.14 -14.69 -8.45
N GLY A 115 31.73 -13.65 -7.85
CA GLY A 115 32.72 -13.81 -6.78
C GLY A 115 32.13 -14.59 -5.61
N SER A 116 33.01 -15.15 -4.78
CA SER A 116 32.65 -16.00 -3.63
C SER A 116 31.53 -15.38 -2.76
N PRO A 117 30.61 -16.20 -2.20
CA PRO A 117 29.36 -15.74 -1.61
C PRO A 117 29.48 -15.20 -0.17
N GLU A 118 30.66 -14.82 0.28
CA GLU A 118 30.88 -14.41 1.67
C GLU A 118 30.93 -12.88 1.78
N ALA A 119 29.78 -12.27 2.05
CA ALA A 119 29.71 -10.88 2.49
C ALA A 119 30.35 -10.75 3.88
N HIS A 120 31.46 -10.02 3.99
CA HIS A 120 32.13 -9.81 5.27
C HIS A 120 31.55 -8.59 6.01
N PRO A 121 31.44 -8.62 7.36
CA PRO A 121 30.76 -7.58 8.16
C PRO A 121 31.33 -6.15 8.08
N HIS A 122 32.45 -5.93 7.40
CA HIS A 122 33.16 -4.64 7.34
C HIS A 122 33.44 -4.16 5.93
N GLU A 123 32.72 -4.66 4.92
CA GLU A 123 32.81 -4.07 3.59
C GLU A 123 32.04 -2.75 3.56
N PRO A 124 32.70 -1.60 3.28
CA PRO A 124 32.00 -0.33 3.16
C PRO A 124 31.10 -0.42 1.93
N ILE A 125 29.79 -0.32 2.15
CA ILE A 125 28.81 -0.19 1.07
C ILE A 125 28.98 1.21 0.46
N THR A 126 30.02 1.41 -0.33
CA THR A 126 30.09 2.57 -1.21
C THR A 126 29.16 2.27 -2.37
N VAL A 127 27.88 2.62 -2.23
CA VAL A 127 27.02 2.83 -3.39
C VAL A 127 27.64 4.00 -4.13
N THR A 128 28.56 3.72 -5.06
CA THR A 128 28.94 4.69 -6.08
C THR A 128 27.68 4.90 -6.91
N VAL A 129 26.90 5.92 -6.55
CA VAL A 129 25.77 6.42 -7.33
C VAL A 129 26.33 6.64 -8.74
N GLY A 130 26.02 5.71 -9.64
CA GLY A 130 26.63 5.65 -10.96
C GLY A 130 26.39 6.96 -11.70
N ALA A 131 27.32 7.31 -12.59
CA ALA A 131 27.23 8.49 -13.45
C ALA A 131 25.96 8.53 -14.33
N ASP A 132 25.16 7.46 -14.35
CA ASP A 132 23.88 7.30 -15.05
C ASP A 132 22.65 7.37 -14.13
N ALA A 133 22.79 7.80 -12.87
CA ALA A 133 21.64 8.00 -11.97
C ALA A 133 20.76 9.16 -12.48
N GLU A 134 19.56 8.84 -12.96
CA GLU A 134 18.52 9.81 -13.30
C GLU A 134 18.32 10.80 -12.13
N ASP A 135 18.10 12.07 -12.44
CA ASP A 135 17.80 13.09 -11.42
C ASP A 135 16.65 12.61 -10.51
N THR A 136 16.83 12.72 -9.20
CA THR A 136 15.86 12.31 -8.17
C THR A 136 14.46 12.88 -8.47
N THR A 137 14.42 14.08 -9.04
CA THR A 137 13.18 14.74 -9.48
C THR A 137 12.46 13.97 -10.59
N VAL A 138 13.20 13.50 -11.60
CA VAL A 138 12.67 12.72 -12.74
C VAL A 138 12.12 11.38 -12.25
N GLN A 139 12.81 10.72 -11.32
CA GLN A 139 12.36 9.48 -10.71
C GLN A 139 11.04 9.68 -9.93
N ARG A 140 10.96 10.72 -9.10
CA ARG A 140 9.75 11.06 -8.33
C ARG A 140 8.55 11.33 -9.25
N ILE A 141 8.76 12.07 -10.36
CA ILE A 141 7.72 12.30 -11.37
C ILE A 141 7.26 10.97 -12.02
N ALA A 142 8.20 10.09 -12.39
CA ALA A 142 7.86 8.79 -12.98
C ALA A 142 7.04 7.91 -12.02
N ILE A 143 7.37 7.95 -10.73
CA ILE A 143 6.62 7.25 -9.67
C ILE A 143 5.22 7.87 -9.49
N ALA A 144 5.12 9.19 -9.41
CA ALA A 144 3.84 9.91 -9.28
C ALA A 144 2.87 9.61 -10.43
N ARG A 145 3.36 9.40 -11.65
CA ARG A 145 2.54 9.01 -12.81
C ARG A 145 1.80 7.68 -12.63
N ARG A 146 2.20 6.82 -11.70
CA ARG A 146 1.53 5.52 -11.44
C ARG A 146 0.13 5.70 -10.84
N PHE A 147 -0.11 6.84 -10.18
CA PHE A 147 -1.43 7.21 -9.68
C PHE A 147 -2.36 7.73 -10.77
N PHE A 148 -1.85 8.10 -11.95
CA PHE A 148 -2.68 8.58 -13.06
C PHE A 148 -3.52 7.46 -13.68
N SER A 149 -4.82 7.70 -13.77
CA SER A 149 -5.77 6.85 -14.50
C SER A 149 -5.91 7.31 -15.95
N LYS A 150 -5.87 6.35 -16.89
CA LYS A 150 -6.06 6.61 -18.32
C LYS A 150 -7.42 7.24 -18.61
N THR A 151 -8.45 6.76 -17.94
CA THR A 151 -9.83 7.25 -18.02
C THR A 151 -10.24 7.83 -16.68
N VAL A 152 -10.93 8.98 -16.71
CA VAL A 152 -11.55 9.53 -15.50
C VAL A 152 -12.62 8.52 -15.04
N PRO A 153 -12.59 8.09 -13.76
CA PRO A 153 -13.65 7.24 -13.23
C PRO A 153 -15.02 7.90 -13.37
N GLN A 154 -16.04 7.14 -13.77
CA GLN A 154 -17.41 7.64 -13.96
C GLN A 154 -18.20 7.76 -12.64
N PHE A 155 -17.57 7.44 -11.51
CA PHE A 155 -18.15 7.50 -10.17
C PHE A 155 -17.37 8.49 -9.31
N THR A 156 -18.05 9.08 -8.32
CA THR A 156 -17.44 10.07 -7.45
C THR A 156 -16.39 9.43 -6.53
N LEU A 157 -15.46 10.25 -6.02
CA LEU A 157 -14.52 9.76 -5.01
C LEU A 157 -15.25 9.29 -3.74
N SER A 158 -16.30 10.01 -3.35
CA SER A 158 -17.15 9.66 -2.21
C SER A 158 -17.72 8.24 -2.34
N ASP A 159 -18.40 7.94 -3.46
CA ASP A 159 -19.00 6.62 -3.70
C ASP A 159 -17.95 5.50 -3.69
N TYR A 160 -16.78 5.79 -4.24
CA TYR A 160 -15.67 4.84 -4.28
C TYR A 160 -15.14 4.50 -2.89
N LEU A 161 -14.90 5.52 -2.06
CA LEU A 161 -14.35 5.35 -0.73
C LEU A 161 -15.39 4.81 0.27
N LEU A 162 -16.66 5.19 0.12
CA LEU A 162 -17.77 4.59 0.87
C LEU A 162 -17.91 3.09 0.56
N ARG A 163 -17.81 2.71 -0.72
CA ARG A 163 -17.77 1.29 -1.11
C ARG A 163 -16.57 0.57 -0.48
N LEU A 164 -15.40 1.19 -0.50
CA LEU A 164 -14.19 0.62 0.11
C LEU A 164 -14.38 0.40 1.62
N HIS A 165 -14.95 1.35 2.34
CA HIS A 165 -15.25 1.22 3.77
C HIS A 165 -16.32 0.16 4.06
N HIS A 166 -17.35 0.05 3.21
CA HIS A 166 -18.39 -0.97 3.37
C HIS A 166 -17.83 -2.39 3.28
N PHE A 167 -16.94 -2.66 2.31
CA PHE A 167 -16.37 -4.00 2.13
C PHE A 167 -15.06 -4.24 2.89
N CYS A 168 -14.33 -3.19 3.25
CA CYS A 168 -13.05 -3.23 3.96
C CYS A 168 -13.01 -2.07 4.98
N PRO A 169 -13.78 -2.17 6.07
CA PRO A 169 -13.77 -1.13 7.10
C PRO A 169 -12.41 -1.04 7.79
N HIS A 170 -12.02 0.18 8.11
CA HIS A 170 -10.80 0.52 8.85
C HIS A 170 -11.13 1.48 10.00
N SER A 171 -10.23 1.56 10.99
CA SER A 171 -10.35 2.53 12.08
C SER A 171 -10.19 3.97 11.59
N ALA A 172 -10.69 4.93 12.38
CA ALA A 172 -10.52 6.35 12.11
C ALA A 172 -9.05 6.75 11.89
N GLY A 173 -8.13 6.15 12.67
CA GLY A 173 -6.69 6.39 12.54
C GLY A 173 -6.15 6.10 11.14
N VAL A 174 -6.68 5.10 10.43
CA VAL A 174 -6.21 4.75 9.07
C VAL A 174 -6.59 5.84 8.09
N TYR A 175 -7.83 6.32 8.15
CA TYR A 175 -8.30 7.37 7.26
C TYR A 175 -7.62 8.72 7.54
N LEU A 176 -7.37 9.03 8.83
CA LEU A 176 -6.62 10.21 9.22
C LEU A 176 -5.15 10.13 8.74
N ALA A 177 -4.48 8.99 8.92
CA ALA A 177 -3.13 8.78 8.41
C ALA A 177 -3.07 8.87 6.88
N ALA A 178 -4.06 8.30 6.19
CA ALA A 178 -4.18 8.42 4.74
C ALA A 178 -4.37 9.89 4.30
N ALA A 179 -5.17 10.68 5.03
CA ALA A 179 -5.34 12.12 4.77
C ALA A 179 -4.02 12.86 4.97
N ALA A 180 -3.27 12.51 6.01
CA ALA A 180 -1.95 13.05 6.30
C ALA A 180 -0.97 12.76 5.13
N TYR A 181 -0.92 11.51 4.64
CA TYR A 181 -0.09 11.14 3.49
C TYR A 181 -0.46 11.91 2.22
N CYS A 182 -1.76 12.03 1.94
CA CYS A 182 -2.23 12.81 0.80
C CYS A 182 -1.86 14.29 0.94
N HIS A 183 -1.98 14.87 2.14
CA HIS A 183 -1.55 16.25 2.39
C HIS A 183 -0.06 16.45 2.11
N ARG A 184 0.81 15.54 2.56
CA ARG A 184 2.25 15.60 2.22
C ARG A 184 2.49 15.57 0.73
N LEU A 185 1.90 14.61 0.03
CA LEU A 185 2.17 14.41 -1.39
C LEU A 185 1.54 15.48 -2.29
N CYS A 186 0.38 16.03 -1.92
CA CYS A 186 -0.36 16.98 -2.76
C CYS A 186 -0.11 18.44 -2.39
N VAL A 187 0.17 18.73 -1.11
CA VAL A 187 0.25 20.11 -0.60
C VAL A 187 1.67 20.48 -0.17
N ALA A 188 2.31 19.66 0.68
CA ALA A 188 3.63 20.00 1.21
C ALA A 188 4.74 19.83 0.16
N ASP A 189 4.81 18.65 -0.45
CA ASP A 189 5.87 18.30 -1.40
C ASP A 189 5.45 18.51 -2.87
N ILE A 190 4.15 18.65 -3.14
CA ILE A 190 3.57 18.85 -4.49
C ILE A 190 4.10 17.79 -5.50
N MET A 191 4.24 16.55 -5.03
CA MET A 191 4.76 15.42 -5.83
C MET A 191 3.68 14.77 -6.69
N VAL A 192 2.44 14.72 -6.18
CA VAL A 192 1.30 14.11 -6.89
C VAL A 192 0.19 15.15 -7.00
N PRO A 193 -0.11 15.66 -8.22
CA PRO A 193 -1.26 16.52 -8.42
C PRO A 193 -2.55 15.78 -8.05
N SER A 194 -3.32 16.30 -7.10
CA SER A 194 -4.66 15.79 -6.81
C SER A 194 -5.61 16.26 -7.91
N THR A 195 -5.95 15.38 -8.84
CA THR A 195 -6.84 15.67 -9.97
C THR A 195 -7.88 14.56 -10.06
N SER A 196 -8.94 14.76 -10.85
CA SER A 196 -9.97 13.75 -11.12
C SER A 196 -9.42 12.41 -11.64
N ARG A 197 -8.19 12.42 -12.20
CA ARG A 197 -7.52 11.22 -12.76
C ARG A 197 -6.59 10.52 -11.80
N THR A 198 -6.15 11.19 -10.73
CA THR A 198 -5.17 10.64 -9.77
C THR A 198 -5.80 10.29 -8.44
N VAL A 199 -6.83 11.03 -8.02
CA VAL A 199 -7.32 11.03 -6.64
C VAL A 199 -7.82 9.67 -6.15
N HIS A 200 -8.52 8.89 -6.99
CA HIS A 200 -9.01 7.56 -6.60
C HIS A 200 -7.88 6.57 -6.32
N ARG A 201 -6.87 6.52 -7.20
CA ARG A 201 -5.73 5.61 -7.05
C ARG A 201 -4.82 6.04 -5.91
N LEU A 202 -4.65 7.35 -5.75
CA LEU A 202 -3.92 7.93 -4.62
C LEU A 202 -4.61 7.55 -3.30
N ALA A 203 -5.91 7.80 -3.17
CA ALA A 203 -6.67 7.48 -1.96
C ALA A 203 -6.64 5.97 -1.64
N LEU A 204 -6.83 5.11 -2.65
CA LEU A 204 -6.75 3.65 -2.47
C LEU A 204 -5.39 3.22 -1.90
N ALA A 205 -4.30 3.75 -2.46
CA ALA A 205 -2.94 3.45 -2.01
C ALA A 205 -2.68 4.00 -0.61
N SER A 206 -3.07 5.24 -0.33
CA SER A 206 -2.91 5.89 0.97
C SER A 206 -3.60 5.12 2.08
N ILE A 207 -4.87 4.74 1.89
CA ILE A 207 -5.62 3.94 2.88
C ILE A 207 -4.95 2.58 3.06
N ARG A 208 -4.54 1.92 1.97
CA ARG A 208 -3.93 0.59 2.03
C ARG A 208 -2.61 0.59 2.78
N VAL A 209 -1.73 1.56 2.49
CA VAL A 209 -0.43 1.69 3.16
C VAL A 209 -0.62 2.11 4.61
N ALA A 210 -1.52 3.05 4.90
CA ALA A 210 -1.86 3.43 6.27
C ALA A 210 -2.35 2.23 7.09
N ALA A 211 -3.28 1.44 6.55
CA ALA A 211 -3.78 0.25 7.22
C ALA A 211 -2.67 -0.76 7.54
N LYS A 212 -1.70 -0.96 6.64
CA LYS A 212 -0.56 -1.85 6.87
C LYS A 212 0.48 -1.28 7.85
N ALA A 213 0.50 0.04 8.03
CA ALA A 213 1.45 0.71 8.91
C ALA A 213 0.96 0.76 10.36
N ILE A 214 -0.35 0.93 10.58
CA ILE A 214 -0.90 1.20 11.92
C ILE A 214 -1.87 0.13 12.44
N GLU A 215 -2.47 -0.69 11.57
CA GLU A 215 -3.34 -1.78 11.99
C GLU A 215 -2.69 -3.13 11.73
N ASP A 216 -3.09 -4.13 12.50
CA ASP A 216 -2.82 -5.52 12.14
C ASP A 216 -3.47 -5.82 10.79
N ASN A 217 -2.77 -6.55 9.92
CA ASN A 217 -3.19 -6.78 8.54
C ASN A 217 -4.54 -7.55 8.45
N LYS A 218 -5.65 -6.82 8.42
CA LYS A 218 -7.02 -7.36 8.39
C LYS A 218 -7.44 -7.93 7.03
N TRP A 219 -6.99 -7.31 5.93
CA TRP A 219 -7.51 -7.60 4.59
C TRP A 219 -6.44 -8.12 3.65
N THR A 220 -6.70 -9.26 3.00
CA THR A 220 -5.80 -9.81 1.98
C THR A 220 -5.66 -8.87 0.79
N GLN A 221 -4.49 -8.90 0.14
CA GLN A 221 -4.23 -8.10 -1.05
C GLN A 221 -5.26 -8.36 -2.17
N GLU A 222 -5.70 -9.62 -2.30
CA GLU A 222 -6.67 -10.03 -3.31
C GLU A 222 -8.04 -9.38 -3.06
N ARG A 223 -8.58 -9.49 -1.84
CA ARG A 223 -9.86 -8.86 -1.47
C ARG A 223 -9.80 -7.35 -1.70
N TYR A 224 -8.74 -6.70 -1.21
CA TYR A 224 -8.58 -5.26 -1.31
C TYR A 224 -8.49 -4.79 -2.78
N SER A 225 -7.76 -5.53 -3.63
CA SER A 225 -7.66 -5.22 -5.06
C SER A 225 -8.99 -5.37 -5.80
N LYS A 226 -9.79 -6.39 -5.45
CA LYS A 226 -11.14 -6.61 -6.02
C LYS A 226 -12.09 -5.45 -5.67
N VAL A 227 -12.14 -5.06 -4.39
CA VAL A 227 -12.96 -3.92 -3.93
C VAL A 227 -12.48 -2.61 -4.56
N GLY A 228 -11.16 -2.41 -4.66
CA GLY A 228 -10.54 -1.24 -5.28
C GLY A 228 -10.68 -1.20 -6.81
N GLY A 229 -11.10 -2.28 -7.46
CA GLY A 229 -11.25 -2.33 -8.92
C GLY A 229 -9.91 -2.27 -9.68
N VAL A 230 -8.84 -2.79 -9.08
CA VAL A 230 -7.49 -2.84 -9.68
C VAL A 230 -6.94 -4.25 -9.60
N SER A 231 -5.96 -4.60 -10.44
CA SER A 231 -5.29 -5.90 -10.31
C SER A 231 -4.43 -5.95 -9.05
N ARG A 232 -4.19 -7.16 -8.51
CA ARG A 232 -3.29 -7.35 -7.36
C ARG A 232 -1.91 -6.74 -7.58
N VAL A 233 -1.37 -6.88 -8.79
CA VAL A 233 -0.07 -6.32 -9.19
C VAL A 233 -0.13 -4.79 -9.25
N GLN A 234 -1.22 -4.22 -9.79
CA GLN A 234 -1.42 -2.77 -9.79
C GLN A 234 -1.53 -2.21 -8.38
N LEU A 235 -2.26 -2.87 -7.48
CA LEU A 235 -2.36 -2.45 -6.08
C LEU A 235 -0.98 -2.46 -5.40
N MET A 236 -0.23 -3.57 -5.54
CA MET A 236 1.13 -3.68 -5.02
C MET A 236 2.03 -2.56 -5.56
N ASN A 237 1.92 -2.30 -6.87
CA ASN A 237 2.66 -1.24 -7.54
C ASN A 237 2.32 0.16 -7.00
N LEU A 238 1.05 0.42 -6.69
CA LEU A 238 0.62 1.69 -6.09
C LEU A 238 1.11 1.84 -4.65
N GLU A 239 1.05 0.77 -3.84
CA GLU A 239 1.57 0.76 -2.47
C GLU A 239 3.06 1.13 -2.44
N VAL A 240 3.87 0.41 -3.24
CA VAL A 240 5.31 0.63 -3.32
C VAL A 240 5.62 2.07 -3.79
N SER A 241 4.86 2.57 -4.76
CA SER A 241 5.03 3.94 -5.26
C SER A 241 4.79 4.97 -4.17
N LEU A 242 3.73 4.77 -3.37
CA LEU A 242 3.41 5.67 -2.26
C LEU A 242 4.51 5.66 -1.21
N CYS A 243 5.02 4.48 -0.84
CA CYS A 243 6.10 4.36 0.13
C CYS A 243 7.37 5.10 -0.31
N PHE A 244 7.74 4.99 -1.59
CA PHE A 244 8.89 5.73 -2.12
C PHE A 244 8.66 7.24 -2.14
N LEU A 245 7.46 7.71 -2.48
CA LEU A 245 7.17 9.15 -2.46
C LEU A 245 7.12 9.74 -1.05
N LEU A 246 6.79 8.91 -0.04
CA LEU A 246 6.81 9.29 1.37
C LEU A 246 8.18 9.08 2.03
N ASP A 247 9.21 8.69 1.27
CA ASP A 247 10.53 8.31 1.78
C ASP A 247 10.43 7.29 2.95
N PHE A 248 9.43 6.40 2.91
CA PHE A 248 9.06 5.45 3.98
C PHE A 248 8.77 6.06 5.37
N GLU A 249 8.58 7.38 5.46
CA GLU A 249 8.17 8.06 6.68
C GLU A 249 6.65 7.93 6.88
N LEU A 250 6.22 6.76 7.32
CA LEU A 250 4.80 6.42 7.54
C LEU A 250 4.28 6.74 8.95
N GLY A 251 5.15 7.17 9.87
CA GLY A 251 4.75 7.51 11.23
C GLY A 251 3.97 8.83 11.29
N VAL A 252 2.74 8.81 11.80
CA VAL A 252 1.97 10.03 12.10
C VAL A 252 2.33 10.50 13.51
N ASN A 253 3.42 11.27 13.61
CA ASN A 253 3.86 11.93 14.84
C ASN A 253 3.50 13.43 14.78
N ASP A 254 3.58 14.16 15.90
CA ASP A 254 3.36 15.62 15.90
C ASP A 254 4.25 16.37 14.89
N ARG A 255 5.41 15.81 14.54
CA ARG A 255 6.30 16.30 13.48
C ARG A 255 5.64 16.41 12.10
N MET A 256 4.56 15.65 11.84
CA MET A 256 3.78 15.77 10.61
C MET A 256 3.06 17.13 10.51
N ARG A 257 2.78 17.79 11.65
CA ARG A 257 2.18 19.13 11.71
C ARG A 257 3.20 20.23 11.39
N GLU A 258 4.47 19.95 11.67
CA GLU A 258 5.59 20.82 11.39
C GLU A 258 6.11 20.48 9.99
N GLY A 259 5.49 21.06 8.96
CA GLY A 259 6.06 21.04 7.62
C GLY A 259 7.55 21.38 7.70
N LYS A 260 8.40 20.51 7.13
CA LYS A 260 9.87 20.68 7.14
C LYS A 260 10.22 22.14 6.85
N ALA A 261 10.79 22.81 7.85
CA ALA A 261 11.48 24.09 7.70
C ALA A 261 12.81 23.91 6.97
#